data_AF-A0A5C4NSV8-F1
#
_entry.id   AF-A0A5C4NSV8-F1
#
_cell.length_a   1.000
_cell.length_b   1.000
_cell.length_c   1.000
_cell.angle_alpha   90.00
_cell.angle_beta   90.00
_cell.angle_gamma   90.00
#
_symmetry.space_group_name_H-M   'P 1'
#
loop_
_entity.id
_entity.type
_entity.pdbx_description
1 polymer ?
#
loop_
_entity_poly.entity_id
_entity_poly.type
_entity_poly.pdbx_seq_one_letter_code
_entity_poly.pdbx_strand_id
1 'polypeptide(L)'
;MPNDVLSVSAHCLDNPACIFTGSDMRIEVVIKNTGSAAVGYPLDYIQQRGPNLRLIDNVSEQSQVLKTGLADHALKRAFTTIAPGQSVALQTIIKHTELLLFRKEFVDVTAEIGVSAGIRTAGSEEALPFKGGTSLKIIGRDTLEREAKR
;
A
#
# COMPACT_ATOMS: atom_id res chain seq x y z
N MET A 1 -18.02 -11.45 -4.34
CA MET A 1 -17.09 -12.09 -3.37
C MET A 1 -16.66 -11.03 -2.35
N PRO A 2 -16.17 -11.34 -1.13
CA PRO A 2 -15.75 -10.32 -0.16
C PRO A 2 -14.65 -9.36 -0.67
N ASN A 3 -14.00 -9.67 -1.80
CA ASN A 3 -13.08 -8.75 -2.47
C ASN A 3 -13.77 -7.52 -3.09
N ASP A 4 -15.09 -7.52 -3.28
CA ASP A 4 -15.81 -6.43 -3.97
C ASP A 4 -16.33 -5.34 -3.00
N VAL A 5 -16.31 -5.60 -1.69
CA VAL A 5 -16.86 -4.67 -0.67
C VAL A 5 -15.84 -3.65 -0.18
N LEU A 6 -14.55 -3.91 -0.35
CA LEU A 6 -13.47 -2.97 0.00
C LEU A 6 -12.61 -2.70 -1.23
N SER A 7 -12.35 -1.42 -1.51
CA SER A 7 -11.35 -1.01 -2.49
C SER A 7 -10.08 -0.50 -1.82
N VAL A 8 -8.95 -0.62 -2.51
CA VAL A 8 -7.64 -0.19 -2.04
C VAL A 8 -7.09 0.82 -3.02
N SER A 9 -6.63 1.95 -2.48
CA SER A 9 -5.90 2.97 -3.23
C SER A 9 -4.69 3.42 -2.41
N ALA A 10 -3.73 4.07 -3.04
CA ALA A 10 -2.57 4.60 -2.35
C ALA A 10 -2.15 5.91 -3.00
N HIS A 11 -1.45 6.74 -2.24
CA HIS A 11 -0.81 7.95 -2.73
C HIS A 11 0.39 8.31 -1.86
N CYS A 12 1.31 9.09 -2.43
CA CYS A 12 2.42 9.65 -1.69
C CYS A 12 1.96 10.91 -0.94
N LEU A 13 2.26 11.02 0.36
CA LEU A 13 1.69 12.06 1.23
C LEU A 13 2.24 13.47 0.96
N ASP A 14 3.57 13.61 0.87
CA ASP A 14 4.24 14.92 0.72
C ASP A 14 4.44 15.34 -0.73
N ASN A 15 4.14 14.42 -1.66
CA ASN A 15 4.51 14.54 -3.05
C ASN A 15 3.53 13.73 -3.91
N PRO A 16 2.38 14.30 -4.29
CA PRO A 16 1.32 13.58 -4.98
C PRO A 16 1.76 12.92 -6.30
N ALA A 17 2.80 13.45 -6.94
CA ALA A 17 3.38 12.89 -8.17
C ALA A 17 4.36 11.74 -7.91
N CYS A 18 4.61 11.38 -6.66
CA CYS A 18 5.54 10.32 -6.24
C CYS A 18 6.96 10.48 -6.86
N ILE A 19 7.44 11.73 -6.95
CA ILE A 19 8.77 12.02 -7.49
C ILE A 19 9.85 11.70 -6.44
N PHE A 20 10.73 10.76 -6.74
CA PHE A 20 11.85 10.43 -5.87
C PHE A 20 12.95 11.50 -5.95
N THR A 21 13.38 11.97 -4.78
CA THR A 21 14.33 13.10 -4.64
C THR A 21 15.55 12.75 -3.80
N GLY A 22 15.76 11.45 -3.52
CA GLY A 22 16.83 10.96 -2.65
C GLY A 22 16.43 10.78 -1.18
N SER A 23 15.19 11.09 -0.81
CA SER A 23 14.66 10.93 0.56
C SER A 23 13.64 9.79 0.66
N ASP A 24 13.39 9.34 1.88
CA ASP A 24 12.36 8.35 2.19
C ASP A 24 10.98 8.81 1.70
N MET A 25 10.18 7.87 1.22
CA MET A 25 8.85 8.15 0.69
C MET A 25 7.77 7.66 1.63
N ARG A 26 6.97 8.59 2.13
CA ARG A 26 5.78 8.30 2.94
C ARG A 26 4.59 8.05 2.03
N ILE A 27 3.96 6.91 2.21
CA ILE A 27 2.80 6.46 1.45
C ILE A 27 1.64 6.27 2.39
N GLU A 28 0.47 6.74 1.97
CA GLU A 28 -0.79 6.42 2.61
C GLU A 28 -1.57 5.44 1.74
N VAL A 29 -1.98 4.33 2.33
CA VAL A 29 -2.84 3.31 1.72
C VAL A 29 -4.22 3.45 2.31
N VAL A 30 -5.20 3.73 1.45
CA VAL A 30 -6.59 3.97 1.82
C VAL A 30 -7.43 2.76 1.45
N ILE A 31 -8.14 2.23 2.45
CA ILE A 31 -9.09 1.14 2.31
C ILE A 31 -10.48 1.73 2.47
N LYS A 32 -11.28 1.66 1.40
CA LYS A 32 -12.62 2.24 1.35
C LYS A 32 -13.68 1.15 1.29
N ASN A 33 -14.74 1.27 2.09
CA ASN A 33 -15.91 0.41 1.94
C ASN A 33 -16.77 0.91 0.77
N THR A 34 -16.80 0.13 -0.29
CA THR A 34 -17.61 0.35 -1.50
C THR A 34 -18.90 -0.46 -1.51
N GLY A 35 -19.09 -1.31 -0.51
CA GLY A 35 -20.32 -2.09 -0.32
C GLY A 35 -21.45 -1.29 0.32
N SER A 36 -22.60 -1.96 0.48
CA SER A 36 -23.82 -1.40 1.07
C SER A 36 -23.96 -1.66 2.58
N ALA A 37 -23.08 -2.46 3.18
CA ALA A 37 -23.11 -2.82 4.60
C ALA A 37 -21.78 -2.48 5.28
N ALA A 38 -21.80 -2.29 6.59
CA ALA A 38 -20.58 -2.05 7.37
C ALA A 38 -19.67 -3.30 7.37
N VAL A 39 -18.36 -3.06 7.38
CA VAL A 39 -17.32 -4.11 7.40
C VAL A 39 -16.38 -3.88 8.57
N GLY A 40 -16.09 -4.94 9.33
CA GLY A 40 -15.02 -4.93 10.32
C GLY A 40 -13.67 -5.23 9.68
N TYR A 41 -12.70 -4.34 9.84
CA TYR A 41 -11.34 -4.47 9.31
C TYR A 41 -10.32 -4.39 10.45
N PRO A 42 -9.32 -5.29 10.54
CA PRO A 42 -8.35 -5.30 11.63
C PRO A 42 -7.25 -4.23 11.40
N LEU A 43 -7.63 -2.95 11.49
CA LEU A 43 -6.77 -1.83 11.12
C LEU A 43 -5.47 -1.81 11.92
N ASP A 44 -5.56 -1.93 13.26
CA ASP A 44 -4.38 -1.85 14.13
C ASP A 44 -3.36 -2.96 13.85
N TYR A 45 -3.83 -4.17 13.51
CA TYR A 45 -2.96 -5.27 13.10
C TYR A 45 -2.20 -4.93 11.81
N ILE A 46 -2.91 -4.38 10.81
CA ILE A 46 -2.32 -4.04 9.52
C ILE A 46 -1.42 -2.79 9.63
N GLN A 47 -1.75 -1.84 10.50
CA GLN A 47 -0.93 -0.67 10.79
C GLN A 47 0.43 -1.08 11.39
N GLN A 48 0.45 -2.04 12.31
CA GLN A 48 1.70 -2.54 12.90
C GLN A 48 2.51 -3.41 11.93
N ARG A 49 1.84 -4.28 11.17
CA ARG A 49 2.50 -5.17 10.21
C ARG A 49 3.02 -4.41 8.98
N GLY A 50 2.31 -3.37 8.56
CA GLY A 50 2.48 -2.72 7.27
C GLY A 50 1.85 -3.52 6.11
N PRO A 51 1.65 -2.87 4.95
CA PRO A 51 1.19 -3.55 3.74
C PRO A 51 2.33 -4.42 3.17
N ASN A 52 1.97 -5.41 2.35
CA ASN A 52 2.96 -6.11 1.54
C ASN A 52 3.39 -5.18 0.41
N LEU A 53 4.69 -4.95 0.26
CA LEU A 53 5.25 -4.10 -0.77
C LEU A 53 6.19 -4.90 -1.67
N ARG A 54 6.04 -4.74 -2.99
CA ARG A 54 6.98 -5.24 -3.98
C ARG A 54 7.43 -4.06 -4.84
N LEU A 55 8.73 -3.82 -4.89
CA LEU A 55 9.33 -2.83 -5.78
C LEU A 55 9.75 -3.53 -7.07
N ILE A 56 9.45 -2.93 -8.21
CA ILE A 56 9.81 -3.41 -9.54
C ILE A 56 10.53 -2.28 -10.26
N ASP A 57 11.76 -2.51 -10.67
CA ASP A 57 12.51 -1.58 -11.52
C ASP A 57 12.00 -1.68 -12.96
N ASN A 58 11.39 -0.63 -13.48
CA ASN A 58 10.68 -0.66 -14.77
C ASN A 58 11.61 -0.76 -15.99
N VAL A 59 12.94 -0.68 -15.77
CA VAL A 59 13.93 -0.71 -16.84
C VAL A 59 14.70 -2.05 -16.86
N SER A 60 15.06 -2.61 -15.70
CA SER A 60 15.73 -3.92 -15.61
C SER A 60 14.77 -5.08 -15.33
N GLU A 61 13.50 -4.78 -14.99
CA GLU A 61 12.46 -5.73 -14.57
C GLU A 61 12.80 -6.53 -13.29
N GLN A 62 13.90 -6.17 -12.61
CA GLN A 62 14.23 -6.74 -11.32
C GLN A 62 13.19 -6.32 -10.27
N SER A 63 12.89 -7.22 -9.34
CA SER A 63 11.94 -6.94 -8.26
C SER A 63 12.43 -7.38 -6.90
N GLN A 64 11.98 -6.67 -5.87
CA GLN A 64 12.29 -6.93 -4.48
C GLN A 64 11.02 -6.81 -3.63
N VAL A 65 10.71 -7.86 -2.88
CA VAL A 65 9.65 -7.81 -1.86
C VAL A 65 10.24 -7.20 -0.58
N LEU A 66 9.61 -6.17 -0.05
CA LEU A 66 10.03 -5.54 1.19
C LEU A 66 9.52 -6.34 2.39
N LYS A 67 10.28 -6.31 3.48
CA LYS A 67 9.92 -7.02 4.71
C LYS A 67 8.74 -6.31 5.38
N THR A 68 7.79 -7.10 5.87
CA THR A 68 6.72 -6.59 6.76
C THR A 68 7.16 -6.69 8.22
N GLY A 69 6.55 -5.86 9.07
CA GLY A 69 6.77 -5.88 10.50
C GLY A 69 6.14 -7.10 11.19
N LEU A 70 6.53 -7.31 12.44
CA LEU A 70 5.86 -8.23 13.35
C LEU A 70 4.75 -7.46 14.07
N ALA A 71 3.51 -7.95 13.99
CA ALA A 71 2.36 -7.36 14.65
C ALA A 71 1.78 -8.33 15.69
N ASP A 72 1.18 -7.79 16.74
CA ASP A 72 0.50 -8.60 17.75
C ASP A 72 -0.68 -9.37 17.11
N HIS A 73 -0.63 -10.70 17.19
CA HIS A 73 -1.65 -11.57 16.62
C HIS A 73 -3.03 -11.38 17.26
N ALA A 74 -3.11 -10.89 18.49
CA ALA A 74 -4.39 -10.59 19.15
C ALA A 74 -5.19 -9.53 18.36
N LEU A 75 -4.51 -8.59 17.71
CA LEU A 75 -5.12 -7.51 16.93
C LEU A 75 -5.83 -8.02 15.66
N LYS A 76 -5.59 -9.25 15.21
CA LYS A 76 -6.32 -9.84 14.06
C LYS A 76 -7.83 -9.92 14.29
N ARG A 77 -8.26 -9.94 15.55
CA ARG A 77 -9.67 -10.01 15.96
C ARG A 77 -10.20 -8.67 16.49
N ALA A 78 -9.34 -7.65 16.59
CA ALA A 78 -9.71 -6.30 16.97
C ALA A 78 -10.15 -5.54 15.70
N PHE A 79 -11.45 -5.55 15.43
CA PHE A 79 -12.00 -4.96 14.21
C PHE A 79 -12.40 -3.50 14.39
N THR A 80 -11.89 -2.65 13.51
CA THR A 80 -12.39 -1.29 13.26
C THR A 80 -13.55 -1.35 12.27
N THR A 81 -14.67 -0.74 12.60
CA THR A 81 -15.85 -0.69 11.71
C THR A 81 -15.66 0.36 10.62
N ILE A 82 -15.80 -0.05 9.35
CA ILE A 82 -15.83 0.82 8.18
C ILE A 82 -17.26 0.82 7.62
N ALA A 83 -18.01 1.91 7.82
CA ALA A 83 -19.36 2.04 7.28
C ALA A 83 -19.35 2.22 5.73
N PRO A 84 -20.48 1.99 5.03
CA PRO A 84 -20.58 2.24 3.59
C PRO A 84 -20.09 3.64 3.21
N GLY A 85 -19.21 3.72 2.20
CA GLY A 85 -18.61 4.97 1.73
C GLY A 85 -17.48 5.54 2.60
N GLN A 86 -17.28 5.02 3.81
CA GLN A 86 -16.17 5.43 4.69
C GLN A 86 -14.86 4.76 4.28
N SER A 87 -13.76 5.36 4.72
CA SER A 87 -12.42 4.86 4.51
C SER A 87 -11.63 4.83 5.81
N VAL A 88 -10.67 3.92 5.87
CA VAL A 88 -9.56 3.97 6.83
C VAL A 88 -8.26 4.07 6.05
N ALA A 89 -7.24 4.62 6.69
CA ALA A 89 -5.93 4.78 6.10
C ALA A 89 -4.87 4.13 6.98
N LEU A 90 -3.84 3.58 6.35
CA LEU A 90 -2.59 3.22 7.01
C LEU A 90 -1.42 3.90 6.31
N GLN A 91 -0.38 4.22 7.08
CA GLN A 91 0.82 4.87 6.57
C GLN A 91 1.99 3.92 6.60
N THR A 92 2.81 3.96 5.57
CA THR A 92 4.05 3.19 5.46
C THR A 92 5.15 4.05 4.84
N ILE A 93 6.40 3.61 4.99
CA ILE A 93 7.57 4.28 4.45
C ILE A 93 8.31 3.32 3.53
N ILE A 94 8.61 3.75 2.31
CA ILE A 94 9.64 3.13 1.48
C ILE A 94 10.93 3.92 1.70
N LYS A 95 11.98 3.24 2.16
CA LYS A 95 13.26 3.88 2.44
C LYS A 95 13.95 4.25 1.13
N HIS A 96 14.66 5.37 1.11
CA HIS A 96 15.46 5.77 -0.05
C HIS A 96 16.46 4.67 -0.47
N THR A 97 17.02 3.94 0.50
CA THR A 97 17.94 2.83 0.23
C THR A 97 17.28 1.66 -0.51
N GLU A 98 15.98 1.43 -0.32
CA GLU A 98 15.21 0.40 -1.02
C GLU A 98 14.94 0.81 -2.47
N LEU A 99 14.66 2.10 -2.71
CA LEU A 99 14.50 2.65 -4.07
C LEU A 99 15.81 2.67 -4.85
N LEU A 100 16.94 2.84 -4.15
CA LEU A 100 18.29 2.84 -4.72
C LEU A 100 18.94 1.45 -4.80
N LEU A 101 18.16 0.39 -4.58
CA LEU A 101 18.64 -1.00 -4.62
C LEU A 101 18.99 -1.43 -6.05
N PHE A 102 18.19 -1.02 -7.03
CA PHE A 102 18.37 -1.40 -8.44
C PHE A 102 19.34 -0.47 -9.17
N ARG A 103 19.33 0.82 -8.84
CA ARG A 103 20.12 1.86 -9.51
C ARG A 103 20.36 3.06 -8.60
N LYS A 104 21.48 3.76 -8.82
CA LYS A 104 21.84 4.97 -8.05
C LYS A 104 21.26 6.26 -8.62
N GLU A 105 20.94 6.25 -9.90
CA GLU A 105 20.41 7.38 -10.66
C GLU A 105 19.34 6.87 -11.62
N PHE A 106 18.52 7.78 -12.12
CA PHE A 106 17.43 7.54 -13.06
C PHE A 106 16.42 6.49 -12.56
N VAL A 107 15.95 6.70 -11.32
CA VAL A 107 14.93 5.85 -10.69
C VAL A 107 13.66 5.84 -11.54
N ASP A 108 13.18 4.65 -11.89
CA ASP A 108 11.84 4.41 -12.43
C ASP A 108 11.37 3.07 -11.87
N VAL A 109 10.60 3.15 -10.78
CA VAL A 109 10.18 2.00 -9.98
C VAL A 109 8.67 1.98 -9.85
N THR A 110 8.06 0.82 -10.03
CA THR A 110 6.68 0.57 -9.65
C THR A 110 6.66 -0.08 -8.26
N ALA A 111 6.00 0.56 -7.31
CA ALA A 111 5.69 -0.01 -6.01
C ALA A 111 4.30 -0.66 -6.07
N GLU A 112 4.24 -1.98 -6.05
CA GLU A 112 3.01 -2.71 -5.86
C GLU A 112 2.71 -2.87 -4.37
N ILE A 113 1.48 -2.57 -4.00
CA ILE A 113 1.01 -2.47 -2.63
C ILE A 113 -0.15 -3.43 -2.44
N GLY A 114 -0.01 -4.38 -1.53
CA GLY A 114 -1.04 -5.38 -1.24
C GLY A 114 -1.40 -5.42 0.24
N VAL A 115 -2.69 -5.37 0.53
CA VAL A 115 -3.23 -5.59 1.88
C VAL A 115 -4.02 -6.90 1.91
N SER A 116 -3.78 -7.70 2.95
CA SER A 116 -4.47 -8.97 3.15
C SER A 116 -4.83 -9.16 4.61
N ALA A 117 -6.12 -9.40 4.87
CA ALA A 117 -6.69 -9.50 6.21
C ALA A 117 -7.93 -10.38 6.22
N GLY A 118 -8.29 -10.94 7.37
CA GLY A 118 -9.65 -11.43 7.59
C GLY A 118 -10.55 -10.24 7.90
N ILE A 119 -11.69 -10.12 7.24
CA ILE A 119 -12.68 -9.05 7.44
C ILE A 119 -14.01 -9.64 7.92
N ARG A 120 -14.73 -8.89 8.74
CA ARG A 120 -16.07 -9.28 9.20
C ARG A 120 -17.14 -8.55 8.40
N THR A 121 -17.96 -9.28 7.66
CA THR A 121 -19.07 -8.72 6.88
C THR A 121 -20.40 -8.92 7.61
N ALA A 122 -21.41 -8.10 7.31
CA ALA A 122 -22.75 -8.30 7.82
C ALA A 122 -23.27 -9.71 7.45
N GLY A 123 -23.81 -10.43 8.44
CA GLY A 123 -24.35 -11.79 8.25
C GLY A 123 -23.34 -12.94 8.36
N SER A 124 -22.07 -12.67 8.71
CA SER A 124 -21.09 -13.72 9.00
C SER A 124 -20.41 -13.48 10.36
N GLU A 125 -20.42 -14.50 11.22
CA GLU A 125 -19.65 -14.49 12.47
C GLU A 125 -18.16 -14.80 12.24
N GLU A 126 -17.85 -15.45 11.11
CA GLU A 126 -16.47 -15.78 10.74
C GLU A 126 -15.82 -14.67 9.92
N ALA A 127 -14.51 -14.49 10.12
CA ALA A 127 -13.72 -13.56 9.33
C ALA A 127 -13.47 -14.15 7.93
N LEU A 128 -13.96 -13.48 6.90
CA LEU A 128 -13.73 -13.85 5.51
C LEU A 128 -12.39 -13.28 5.02
N PRO A 129 -11.62 -14.01 4.20
CA PRO A 129 -10.38 -13.48 3.66
C PRO A 129 -10.66 -12.35 2.67
N PHE A 130 -9.94 -11.25 2.84
CA PHE A 130 -9.87 -10.14 1.91
C PHE A 130 -8.44 -9.99 1.39
N LYS A 131 -8.32 -9.74 0.09
CA LYS A 131 -7.08 -9.32 -0.56
C LYS A 131 -7.41 -8.18 -1.50
N GLY A 132 -6.72 -7.06 -1.32
CA GLY A 132 -6.79 -5.92 -2.22
C GLY A 132 -5.40 -5.34 -2.45
N GLY A 133 -5.23 -4.59 -3.53
CA GLY A 133 -3.96 -3.98 -3.84
C GLY A 133 -4.08 -2.88 -4.89
N THR A 134 -2.98 -2.17 -5.04
CA THR A 134 -2.83 -1.06 -5.98
C THR A 134 -1.34 -0.90 -6.31
N SER A 135 -0.99 0.03 -7.19
CA SER A 135 0.40 0.34 -7.51
C SER A 135 0.63 1.85 -7.56
N LEU A 136 1.85 2.24 -7.23
CA LEU A 136 2.35 3.61 -7.37
C LEU A 136 3.56 3.61 -8.30
N LYS A 137 3.57 4.52 -9.28
CA LYS A 137 4.76 4.78 -10.08
C LYS A 137 5.62 5.82 -9.35
N ILE A 138 6.88 5.48 -9.11
CA ILE A 138 7.87 6.32 -8.44
C ILE A 138 8.97 6.64 -9.46
N ILE A 139 9.13 7.92 -9.78
CA ILE A 139 10.08 8.38 -10.80
C ILE A 139 11.09 9.34 -10.16
N GLY A 140 12.38 9.11 -10.40
CA GLY A 140 13.46 10.00 -9.99
C GLY A 140 13.36 11.36 -10.69
N ARG A 141 13.67 12.43 -9.95
CA ARG A 141 13.71 13.80 -10.52
C ARG A 141 14.65 13.88 -11.73
N ASP A 142 15.81 13.25 -11.63
CA ASP A 142 16.81 13.13 -12.70
C ASP A 142 16.30 12.39 -13.93
N THR A 143 15.44 11.38 -13.76
CA THR A 143 14.73 10.71 -14.87
C THR A 143 13.84 11.70 -15.62
N LEU A 144 13.01 12.47 -14.89
CA LEU A 144 12.11 13.45 -15.48
C LEU A 144 12.86 14.56 -16.23
N GLU A 145 13.94 15.07 -15.63
CA GLU A 145 14.79 16.10 -16.25
C GLU A 145 15.46 15.61 -17.53
N ARG A 146 15.85 14.34 -17.60
CA ARG A 146 16.41 13.73 -18.81
C ARG A 146 15.36 13.57 -19.90
N GLU A 147 14.15 13.16 -19.54
CA GLU A 147 13.04 12.98 -20.49
C GLU A 147 12.57 14.31 -21.08
N ALA A 148 12.54 15.39 -20.29
CA ALA A 148 12.16 16.72 -20.75
C ALA A 148 13.16 17.35 -21.75
N LYS A 149 14.39 16.83 -21.83
CA LYS A 149 15.45 17.30 -22.74
C LYS A 149 15.52 16.50 -24.05
N ARG A 150 14.69 15.47 -24.21
CA ARG A 150 14.58 14.67 -25.44
C ARG A 150 13.49 15.22 -26.34
#